data_AF-A0A6C0IQ27-F1
#
_entry.id   AF-A0A6C0IQ27-F1
#
_cell.length_a   1.000
_cell.length_b   1.000
_cell.length_c   1.000
_cell.angle_alpha   90.00
_cell.angle_beta   90.00
_cell.angle_gamma   90.00
#
_symmetry.space_group_name_H-M   'P 1'
#
loop_
_entity.id
_entity.type
_entity.pdbx_description
1 polymer ?
#
loop_
_entity_poly.entity_id
_entity_poly.type
_entity_poly.pdbx_seq_one_letter_code
_entity_poly.pdbx_strand_id
1 'polypeptide(L)'
;MTMNDKPIVIIQTGHMRTGTTLLVNLLYGFIIPEEEIRCLWETHHEIQLFHDKCNIYKSHCLDIEGFIQQHQEKYNVFFVCTERDDKIINEHYKKMQNVIVFDYNEILETEAYPTDKIIENAYNKIRELLPQSILLDKETCKTRIEKMNETYKEIEDKDFSYVDEFFQLHGRHRNRDT
;
A
#
# COMPACT_ATOMS: atom_id res chain seq x y z
N MET A 1 16.41 -10.14 -26.98
CA MET A 1 15.00 -10.20 -26.57
C MET A 1 14.87 -9.30 -25.36
N THR A 2 14.20 -8.17 -25.52
CA THR A 2 14.07 -7.10 -24.52
C THR A 2 13.15 -7.54 -23.39
N MET A 3 13.55 -7.26 -22.15
CA MET A 3 12.80 -7.66 -20.94
C MET A 3 11.46 -6.90 -20.86
N ASN A 4 10.35 -7.66 -20.83
CA ASN A 4 9.01 -7.33 -20.32
C ASN A 4 8.57 -5.84 -20.26
N ASP A 5 8.03 -5.31 -21.36
CA ASP A 5 7.27 -4.03 -21.42
C ASP A 5 5.86 -4.10 -20.79
N LYS A 6 5.57 -5.13 -19.98
CA LYS A 6 4.24 -5.29 -19.36
C LYS A 6 3.98 -4.14 -18.38
N PRO A 7 2.76 -3.56 -18.35
CA PRO A 7 2.38 -2.60 -17.33
C PRO A 7 2.55 -3.19 -15.93
N ILE A 8 2.88 -2.33 -14.98
CA ILE A 8 3.15 -2.68 -13.59
C ILE A 8 1.86 -2.57 -12.79
N VAL A 9 1.64 -3.55 -11.92
CA VAL A 9 0.53 -3.54 -10.96
C VAL A 9 1.10 -3.80 -9.58
N ILE A 10 0.88 -2.86 -8.67
CA ILE A 10 1.30 -2.94 -7.28
C ILE A 10 0.08 -3.18 -6.42
N ILE A 11 0.08 -4.26 -5.65
CA ILE A 11 -0.98 -4.57 -4.71
C ILE A 11 -0.47 -4.38 -3.30
N GLN A 12 -1.00 -3.39 -2.59
CA GLN A 12 -0.91 -3.36 -1.15
C GLN A 12 -1.92 -4.36 -0.58
N THR A 13 -1.44 -5.37 0.16
CA THR A 13 -2.34 -6.31 0.83
C THR A 13 -1.90 -6.64 2.25
N GLY A 14 -2.79 -7.19 3.05
CA GLY A 14 -2.53 -7.51 4.45
C GLY A 14 -3.83 -7.68 5.21
N HIS A 15 -3.74 -8.26 6.40
CA HIS A 15 -4.90 -8.37 7.28
C HIS A 15 -5.38 -6.99 7.76
N MET A 16 -6.64 -6.89 8.17
CA MET A 16 -7.11 -5.67 8.83
C MET A 16 -6.32 -5.39 10.11
N ARG A 17 -6.09 -4.10 10.40
CA ARG A 17 -5.37 -3.59 11.58
C ARG A 17 -3.85 -3.90 11.60
N THR A 18 -3.24 -4.15 10.45
CA THR A 18 -1.77 -4.31 10.31
C THR A 18 -1.09 -3.09 9.69
N GLY A 19 -1.77 -1.93 9.63
CA GLY A 19 -1.22 -0.71 9.04
C GLY A 19 -1.38 -0.59 7.52
N THR A 20 -2.24 -1.41 6.92
CA THR A 20 -2.53 -1.39 5.47
C THR A 20 -2.85 0.00 4.92
N THR A 21 -3.63 0.80 5.66
CA THR A 21 -4.05 2.15 5.23
C THR A 21 -2.87 3.11 5.16
N LEU A 22 -1.95 3.06 6.12
CA LEU A 22 -0.72 3.86 6.07
C LEU A 22 0.16 3.38 4.91
N LEU A 23 0.37 2.07 4.78
CA LEU A 23 1.26 1.53 3.75
C LEU A 23 0.79 1.86 2.33
N VAL A 24 -0.52 1.77 2.06
CA VAL A 24 -1.03 2.16 0.73
C VAL A 24 -0.89 3.66 0.50
N ASN A 25 -1.06 4.50 1.53
CA ASN A 25 -0.86 5.94 1.40
C ASN A 25 0.61 6.31 1.18
N LEU A 26 1.55 5.56 1.74
CA LEU A 26 2.97 5.69 1.39
C LEU A 26 3.19 5.39 -0.08
N LEU A 27 2.66 4.27 -0.60
CA LEU A 27 2.79 3.90 -2.02
C LEU A 27 2.20 4.94 -2.97
N TYR A 28 0.98 5.40 -2.70
CA TYR A 28 0.36 6.48 -3.47
C TYR A 28 1.18 7.76 -3.35
N GLY A 29 1.65 8.11 -2.15
CA GLY A 29 2.46 9.29 -1.91
C GLY A 29 3.76 9.29 -2.71
N PHE A 30 4.42 8.14 -2.85
CA PHE A 30 5.65 8.02 -3.62
C PHE A 30 5.44 8.09 -5.14
N ILE A 31 4.31 7.60 -5.65
CA ILE A 31 4.15 7.27 -7.08
C ILE A 31 3.07 8.13 -7.76
N ILE A 32 1.92 8.32 -7.10
CA ILE A 32 0.71 8.99 -7.64
C ILE A 32 0.00 9.78 -6.51
N PRO A 33 0.64 10.85 -5.97
CA PRO A 33 0.25 11.47 -4.71
C PRO A 33 -1.14 12.13 -4.73
N GLU A 34 -1.61 12.53 -5.90
CA GLU A 34 -2.89 13.24 -6.09
C GLU A 34 -4.08 12.32 -6.42
N GLU A 35 -3.86 11.00 -6.47
CA GLU A 35 -4.92 10.02 -6.78
C GLU A 35 -5.61 9.49 -5.51
N GLU A 36 -6.89 9.16 -5.63
CA GLU A 36 -7.63 8.43 -4.62
C GLU A 36 -7.21 6.95 -4.57
N ILE A 37 -7.24 6.36 -3.37
CA ILE A 37 -6.91 4.95 -3.23
C ILE A 37 -8.00 4.08 -3.83
N ARG A 38 -7.58 3.16 -4.69
CA ARG A 38 -8.46 2.19 -5.34
C ARG A 38 -8.41 0.87 -4.60
N CYS A 39 -9.58 0.39 -4.18
CA CYS A 39 -9.72 -0.86 -3.47
C CYS A 39 -10.04 -2.02 -4.43
N LEU A 40 -9.34 -3.13 -4.24
CA LEU A 40 -9.55 -4.40 -4.94
C LEU A 40 -10.16 -5.39 -3.95
N TRP A 41 -11.43 -5.69 -4.16
CA TRP A 41 -12.22 -6.54 -3.28
C TRP A 41 -12.19 -8.02 -3.66
N GLU A 42 -11.86 -8.33 -4.92
CA GLU A 42 -11.86 -9.69 -5.47
C GLU A 42 -10.72 -9.88 -6.46
N THR A 43 -10.21 -11.11 -6.58
CA THR A 43 -9.13 -11.46 -7.52
C THR A 43 -9.48 -11.21 -8.99
N HIS A 44 -10.78 -11.29 -9.32
CA HIS A 44 -11.31 -11.10 -10.67
C HIS A 44 -11.52 -9.63 -11.07
N HIS A 45 -11.02 -8.67 -10.29
CA HIS A 45 -11.15 -7.26 -10.61
C HIS A 45 -10.44 -6.92 -11.94
N GLU A 46 -11.15 -6.26 -12.86
CA GLU A 46 -10.54 -5.74 -14.06
C GLU A 46 -9.57 -4.61 -13.68
N ILE A 47 -8.28 -4.82 -13.97
CA ILE A 47 -7.25 -3.79 -13.76
C ILE A 47 -7.48 -2.67 -14.77
N GLN A 48 -7.98 -1.54 -14.27
CA GLN A 48 -8.11 -0.31 -15.03
C GLN A 48 -6.71 0.24 -15.34
N LEU A 49 -6.44 0.57 -16.61
CA LEU A 49 -5.21 1.25 -17.03
C LEU A 49 -5.44 2.76 -16.93
N PHE A 50 -4.72 3.45 -16.05
CA PHE A 50 -4.92 4.90 -15.87
C PHE A 50 -3.61 5.69 -15.78
N HIS A 51 -2.55 5.10 -15.22
CA HIS A 51 -1.20 5.62 -15.36
C HIS A 51 -0.48 4.82 -16.42
N ASP A 52 0.15 5.50 -17.39
CA ASP A 52 0.68 4.94 -18.64
C ASP A 52 1.44 3.60 -18.50
N LYS A 53 1.96 3.26 -17.32
CA LYS A 53 2.59 1.96 -17.03
C LYS A 53 2.45 1.43 -15.59
N CYS A 54 1.72 2.06 -14.66
CA CYS A 54 1.70 1.61 -13.25
C CYS A 54 0.34 1.83 -12.57
N ASN A 55 -0.26 0.77 -12.04
CA ASN A 55 -1.47 0.83 -11.23
C ASN A 55 -1.19 0.38 -9.80
N ILE A 56 -1.87 0.98 -8.82
CA ILE A 56 -1.75 0.62 -7.40
C ILE A 56 -3.14 0.30 -6.87
N TYR A 57 -3.26 -0.79 -6.11
CA TYR A 57 -4.51 -1.18 -5.45
C TYR A 57 -4.29 -1.54 -3.99
N LYS A 58 -5.29 -1.23 -3.17
CA LYS A 58 -5.41 -1.70 -1.78
C LYS A 58 -6.31 -2.92 -1.72
N SER A 59 -5.91 -3.97 -1.02
CA SER A 59 -6.77 -5.11 -0.73
C SER A 59 -6.57 -5.61 0.71
N HIS A 60 -7.54 -6.35 1.22
CA HIS A 60 -7.40 -7.06 2.49
C HIS A 60 -7.38 -8.56 2.23
N CYS A 61 -6.39 -9.26 2.76
CA CYS A 61 -6.28 -10.72 2.68
C CYS A 61 -6.39 -11.29 1.25
N LEU A 62 -5.69 -10.67 0.28
CA LEU A 62 -5.76 -11.12 -1.11
C LEU A 62 -5.08 -12.49 -1.29
N ASP A 63 -5.71 -13.36 -2.08
CA ASP A 63 -5.05 -14.56 -2.61
C ASP A 63 -3.97 -14.17 -3.63
N ILE A 64 -2.72 -14.14 -3.14
CA ILE A 64 -1.54 -13.73 -3.93
C ILE A 64 -1.32 -14.69 -5.11
N GLU A 65 -1.43 -16.00 -4.89
CA GLU A 65 -1.21 -17.01 -5.94
C GLU A 65 -2.27 -16.92 -7.02
N GLY A 66 -3.56 -16.88 -6.63
CA GLY A 66 -4.66 -16.73 -7.56
C GLY A 66 -4.54 -15.47 -8.39
N PHE A 67 -4.14 -14.34 -7.77
CA PHE A 67 -3.93 -13.09 -8.48
C PHE A 67 -2.76 -13.17 -9.47
N ILE A 68 -1.63 -13.76 -9.08
CA ILE A 68 -0.48 -13.96 -9.97
C ILE A 68 -0.88 -14.84 -11.16
N GLN A 69 -1.49 -15.99 -10.91
CA GLN A 69 -1.91 -16.93 -11.95
C GLN A 69 -2.81 -16.27 -13.01
N GLN A 70 -3.71 -15.40 -12.56
CA GLN A 70 -4.66 -14.70 -13.44
C GLN A 70 -4.02 -13.57 -14.26
N HIS A 71 -3.05 -12.86 -13.69
CA HIS A 71 -2.62 -11.55 -14.22
C HIS A 71 -1.18 -11.49 -14.73
N GLN A 72 -0.31 -12.44 -14.37
CA GLN A 72 1.13 -12.42 -14.72
C GLN A 72 1.42 -12.40 -16.22
N GLU A 73 0.52 -12.95 -17.05
CA GLU A 73 0.68 -12.92 -18.51
C GLU A 73 0.52 -11.52 -19.10
N LYS A 74 -0.26 -10.65 -18.42
CA LYS A 74 -0.58 -9.29 -18.87
C LYS A 74 0.25 -8.22 -18.16
N TYR A 75 0.63 -8.46 -16.92
CA TYR A 75 1.22 -7.45 -16.03
C TYR A 75 2.48 -7.95 -15.32
N ASN A 76 3.35 -7.01 -14.97
CA ASN A 76 4.38 -7.22 -13.97
C ASN A 76 3.77 -6.92 -12.59
N VAL A 77 3.42 -7.96 -11.82
CA VAL A 77 2.68 -7.81 -10.56
C VAL A 77 3.65 -7.81 -9.37
N PHE A 78 3.50 -6.84 -8.48
CA PHE A 78 4.25 -6.70 -7.23
C PHE A 78 3.29 -6.63 -6.04
N PHE A 79 3.69 -7.18 -4.90
CA PHE A 79 2.92 -7.17 -3.66
C PHE A 79 3.70 -6.48 -2.54
N VAL A 80 3.02 -5.58 -1.85
CA VAL A 80 3.55 -4.82 -0.72
C VAL A 80 2.68 -5.13 0.49
N CYS A 81 3.15 -6.07 1.29
CA CYS A 81 2.36 -6.68 2.34
C CYS A 81 2.63 -6.05 3.70
N THR A 82 1.64 -6.10 4.60
CA THR A 82 1.82 -5.84 6.03
C THR A 82 1.49 -7.05 6.89
N GLU A 83 2.29 -7.29 7.91
CA GLU A 83 2.04 -8.26 8.97
C GLU A 83 2.10 -7.63 10.37
N ARG A 84 1.43 -8.27 11.33
CA ARG A 84 1.41 -7.84 12.72
C ARG A 84 1.03 -9.00 13.63
N ASP A 85 1.81 -9.25 14.68
CA ASP A 85 1.48 -10.22 15.73
C ASP A 85 1.10 -11.60 15.16
N ASP A 86 -0.17 -12.01 15.29
CA ASP A 86 -0.70 -13.29 14.78
C ASP A 86 -1.13 -13.24 13.30
N LYS A 87 -1.14 -12.07 12.68
CA LYS A 87 -1.50 -11.82 11.28
C LYS A 87 -0.27 -11.82 10.40
N ILE A 88 0.31 -13.00 10.24
CA ILE A 88 1.58 -13.22 9.54
C ILE A 88 1.35 -13.59 8.07
N ILE A 89 2.15 -13.00 7.18
CA ILE A 89 2.16 -13.38 5.76
C ILE A 89 2.86 -14.74 5.63
N ASN A 90 2.33 -15.63 4.79
CA ASN A 90 2.91 -16.96 4.60
C ASN A 90 4.39 -16.86 4.17
N GLU A 91 5.26 -17.63 4.82
CA GLU A 91 6.71 -17.68 4.56
C GLU A 91 7.07 -18.06 3.12
N HIS A 92 6.18 -18.76 2.41
CA HIS A 92 6.33 -18.98 0.97
C HIS A 92 6.40 -17.66 0.20
N TYR A 93 5.50 -16.72 0.48
CA TYR A 93 5.41 -15.44 -0.23
C TYR A 93 6.59 -14.53 0.08
N LYS A 94 7.12 -14.57 1.31
CA LYS A 94 8.31 -13.80 1.71
C LYS A 94 9.57 -14.11 0.89
N LYS A 95 9.60 -15.26 0.21
CA LYS A 95 10.72 -15.70 -0.64
C LYS A 95 10.54 -15.31 -2.10
N MET A 96 9.40 -14.74 -2.47
CA MET A 96 9.11 -14.34 -3.85
C MET A 96 9.75 -12.97 -4.14
N GLN A 97 10.37 -12.85 -5.32
CA GLN A 97 11.08 -11.62 -5.71
C GLN A 97 10.17 -10.41 -5.92
N ASN A 98 8.89 -10.66 -6.16
CA ASN A 98 7.87 -9.63 -6.39
C ASN A 98 7.00 -9.37 -5.15
N VAL A 99 7.45 -9.79 -3.96
CA VAL A 99 6.75 -9.57 -2.70
C VAL A 99 7.72 -8.93 -1.70
N ILE A 100 7.28 -7.85 -1.04
CA ILE A 100 7.91 -7.36 0.19
C ILE A 100 6.91 -7.40 1.32
N VAL A 101 7.40 -7.61 2.54
CA VAL A 101 6.58 -7.62 3.75
C VAL A 101 7.11 -6.60 4.74
N PHE A 102 6.23 -5.74 5.23
CA PHE A 102 6.48 -4.82 6.34
C PHE A 102 5.92 -5.40 7.62
N ASP A 103 6.76 -5.53 8.64
CA ASP A 103 6.30 -5.67 10.01
C ASP A 103 5.63 -4.36 10.45
N TYR A 104 4.53 -4.46 11.19
CA TYR A 104 3.78 -3.29 11.65
C TYR A 104 4.64 -2.28 12.41
N ASN A 105 5.65 -2.73 13.16
CA ASN A 105 6.54 -1.84 13.90
C ASN A 105 7.43 -1.00 12.97
N GLU A 106 7.69 -1.44 11.74
CA GLU A 106 8.43 -0.66 10.73
C GLU A 106 7.66 0.55 10.22
N ILE A 107 6.35 0.61 10.47
CA ILE A 107 5.44 1.67 10.04
C ILE A 107 4.63 2.26 11.21
N LEU A 108 5.00 1.92 12.45
CA LEU A 108 4.36 2.45 13.65
C LEU A 108 5.10 3.70 14.11
N GLU A 109 4.44 4.85 14.05
CA GLU A 109 5.00 6.10 14.53
C GLU A 109 5.17 6.09 16.05
N THR A 110 6.39 6.43 16.50
CA THR A 110 6.73 6.64 17.91
C THR A 110 7.66 7.84 18.02
N GLU A 111 7.89 8.35 19.23
CA GLU A 111 8.86 9.44 19.45
C GLU A 111 10.27 9.10 18.92
N ALA A 112 10.68 7.83 19.06
CA ALA A 112 11.98 7.36 18.57
C ALA A 112 11.99 7.11 17.04
N TYR A 113 10.81 6.97 16.45
CA TYR A 113 10.60 6.56 15.06
C TYR A 113 9.51 7.40 14.40
N PRO A 114 9.82 8.68 14.09
CA PRO A 114 8.87 9.63 13.54
C PRO A 114 8.53 9.34 12.08
N THR A 115 7.47 9.96 11.58
CA THR A 115 7.00 9.85 10.19
C THR A 115 8.11 9.97 9.14
N ASP A 116 9.04 10.91 9.27
CA ASP A 116 10.15 11.07 8.30
C ASP A 116 11.04 9.81 8.21
N LYS A 117 11.28 9.12 9.34
CA LYS A 117 12.03 7.85 9.34
C LYS A 117 11.22 6.71 8.72
N ILE A 118 9.91 6.68 8.94
CA ILE A 118 9.00 5.71 8.31
C ILE A 118 9.04 5.88 6.80
N ILE A 119 8.93 7.12 6.31
CA ILE A 119 8.98 7.43 4.87
C ILE A 119 10.32 7.02 4.28
N GLU A 120 11.44 7.35 4.93
CA GLU A 120 12.77 6.96 4.45
C GLU A 120 12.93 5.44 4.34
N ASN A 121 12.54 4.70 5.38
CA ASN A 121 12.68 3.24 5.40
C ASN A 121 11.74 2.57 4.40
N ALA A 122 10.50 3.05 4.29
CA ALA A 122 9.56 2.58 3.29
C ALA A 122 10.06 2.84 1.87
N TYR A 123 10.59 4.04 1.60
CA TYR A 123 11.19 4.39 0.31
C TYR A 123 12.28 3.39 -0.08
N ASN A 124 13.24 3.15 0.81
CA ASN A 124 14.37 2.26 0.53
C ASN A 124 13.90 0.83 0.24
N LYS A 125 12.98 0.30 1.06
CA LYS A 125 12.46 -1.06 0.91
C LYS A 125 11.59 -1.23 -0.35
N ILE A 126 10.75 -0.25 -0.68
CA ILE A 126 9.94 -0.25 -1.92
C ILE A 126 10.84 -0.09 -3.15
N ARG A 127 11.90 0.72 -3.05
CA ARG A 127 12.84 0.94 -4.15
C ARG A 127 13.58 -0.33 -4.54
N GLU A 128 13.94 -1.18 -3.58
CA GLU A 128 14.57 -2.48 -3.80
C GLU A 128 13.66 -3.46 -4.55
N LEU A 129 12.34 -3.37 -4.35
CA LEU A 129 11.36 -4.21 -5.02
C LEU A 129 11.06 -3.77 -6.46
N LEU A 130 10.83 -2.47 -6.64
CA LEU A 130 10.26 -1.95 -7.89
C LEU A 130 11.34 -1.68 -8.95
N PRO A 131 11.02 -1.80 -10.25
CA PRO A 131 11.96 -1.47 -11.31
C PRO A 131 12.27 0.03 -11.34
N GLN A 132 13.48 0.39 -11.77
CA GLN A 132 13.97 1.77 -11.83
C GLN A 132 13.13 2.70 -12.72
N SER A 133 12.28 2.15 -13.59
CA SER A 133 11.32 2.90 -14.40
C SER A 133 10.18 3.53 -13.59
N ILE A 134 9.89 3.01 -12.39
CA ILE A 134 8.94 3.65 -11.47
C ILE A 134 9.67 4.72 -10.68
N LEU A 135 9.33 5.98 -10.88
CA LEU A 135 9.90 7.08 -10.09
C LEU A 135 9.22 7.11 -8.71
N LEU A 136 10.02 7.32 -7.67
CA LEU A 136 9.56 7.45 -6.28
C LEU A 136 9.99 8.81 -5.75
N ASP A 137 9.07 9.53 -5.11
CA ASP A 137 9.32 10.87 -4.57
C ASP A 137 8.93 10.95 -3.08
N LYS A 138 9.92 11.24 -2.23
CA LYS A 138 9.74 11.32 -0.77
C LYS A 138 9.00 12.59 -0.35
N GLU A 139 9.16 13.70 -1.06
CA GLU A 139 8.54 14.98 -0.70
C GLU A 139 7.03 14.95 -1.00
N THR A 140 6.64 14.36 -2.13
CA THR A 140 5.21 14.14 -2.41
C THR A 140 4.59 13.14 -1.43
N CYS A 141 5.36 12.12 -1.03
CA CYS A 141 4.91 11.16 -0.03
C CYS A 141 4.66 11.83 1.32
N LYS A 142 5.62 12.65 1.78
CA LYS A 142 5.49 13.43 3.01
C LYS A 142 4.25 14.32 2.98
N THR A 143 4.09 15.08 1.90
CA THR A 143 2.92 15.95 1.70
C THR A 143 1.61 15.16 1.78
N ARG A 144 1.56 13.97 1.17
CA ARG A 144 0.36 13.13 1.22
C ARG A 144 0.07 12.61 2.64
N ILE A 145 1.09 12.20 3.39
CA ILE A 145 0.93 11.71 4.77
C ILE A 145 0.51 12.85 5.71
N GLU A 146 1.05 14.06 5.51
CA GLU A 146 0.62 15.26 6.25
C GLU A 146 -0.87 15.54 6.01
N LYS A 147 -1.31 15.61 4.75
CA LYS A 147 -2.73 15.77 4.39
C LYS A 147 -3.60 14.66 4.98
N MET A 148 -3.16 13.40 4.91
CA MET A 148 -3.88 12.27 5.50
C MET A 148 -4.07 12.44 7.01
N ASN A 149 -3.04 12.92 7.72
CA ASN A 149 -3.11 13.17 9.16
C ASN A 149 -4.05 14.33 9.49
N GLU A 150 -4.00 15.41 8.73
CA GLU A 150 -4.92 16.55 8.84
C GLU A 150 -6.38 16.09 8.61
N THR A 151 -6.65 15.39 7.51
CA THR A 151 -7.98 14.83 7.22
C THR A 151 -8.46 13.90 8.33
N TYR A 152 -7.58 13.05 8.89
CA TYR A 152 -7.96 12.21 10.02
C TYR A 152 -8.44 13.05 11.22
N LYS A 153 -7.77 14.17 11.52
CA LYS A 153 -8.18 15.08 12.61
C LYS A 153 -9.56 15.69 12.41
N GLU A 154 -9.98 15.92 11.17
CA GLU A 154 -11.32 16.43 10.88
C GLU A 154 -12.42 15.37 11.04
N ILE A 155 -12.06 14.09 10.97
CA ILE A 155 -13.02 12.97 10.94
C ILE A 155 -12.89 12.03 12.13
N GLU A 156 -11.94 12.25 13.06
CA GLU A 156 -11.59 11.29 14.11
C GLU A 156 -12.76 10.97 15.05
N ASP A 157 -13.66 11.92 15.26
CA ASP A 157 -14.85 11.77 16.12
C ASP A 157 -16.09 11.24 15.37
N LYS A 158 -16.05 11.16 14.03
CA LYS A 158 -17.16 10.61 13.24
C LYS A 158 -17.29 9.10 13.45
N ASP A 159 -18.48 8.56 13.16
CA ASP A 159 -18.70 7.12 13.18
C ASP A 159 -17.83 6.38 12.17
N PHE A 160 -17.52 5.12 12.46
CA PHE A 160 -16.71 4.28 11.59
C PHE A 160 -17.30 4.05 10.19
N SER A 161 -18.61 4.26 10.03
CA SER A 161 -19.29 4.23 8.73
C SER A 161 -18.95 5.42 7.84
N TYR A 162 -18.46 6.52 8.42
CA TYR A 162 -17.92 7.63 7.64
C TYR A 162 -16.58 7.21 7.05
N VAL A 163 -16.42 7.40 5.74
CA VAL A 163 -15.21 7.06 5.00
C VAL A 163 -14.76 8.29 4.22
N ASP A 164 -13.50 8.64 4.38
CA ASP A 164 -12.78 9.46 3.41
C ASP A 164 -12.24 8.54 2.32
N GLU A 165 -12.78 8.66 1.11
CA GLU A 165 -12.47 7.75 0.00
C GLU A 165 -11.05 7.98 -0.54
N PHE A 166 -10.52 9.20 -0.43
CA PHE A 166 -9.22 9.57 -0.97
C PHE A 166 -8.06 8.85 -0.25
N PHE A 167 -8.08 8.89 1.08
CA PHE A 167 -7.09 8.24 1.94
C PHE A 167 -7.55 6.87 2.46
N GLN A 168 -8.80 6.47 2.22
CA GLN A 168 -9.45 5.28 2.79
C GLN A 168 -9.40 5.26 4.32
N LEU A 169 -9.58 6.44 4.91
CA LEU A 169 -9.67 6.63 6.35
C LEU A 169 -11.13 6.52 6.79
N HIS A 170 -11.35 5.95 7.97
CA HIS A 170 -12.67 5.88 8.57
C HIS A 170 -12.78 6.86 9.75
N GLY A 171 -13.99 7.22 10.14
CA GLY A 171 -14.21 7.79 11.48
C GLY A 171 -13.71 6.83 12.57
N ARG A 172 -13.13 7.34 13.66
CA ARG A 172 -12.51 6.54 14.73
C ARG A 172 -11.52 5.46 14.24
N HIS A 173 -10.89 5.65 13.06
CA HIS A 173 -10.01 4.64 12.46
C HIS A 173 -8.89 4.18 13.42
N ARG A 174 -8.31 5.12 14.18
CA ARG A 174 -7.20 4.86 15.12
C ARG A 174 -7.69 4.50 16.53
N ASN A 175 -8.93 4.85 16.88
CA ASN A 175 -9.50 4.68 18.22
C ASN A 175 -10.55 3.57 18.28
N ARG A 176 -10.38 2.51 17.48
CA ARG A 176 -11.40 1.45 17.29
C ARG A 176 -11.56 0.50 18.49
N ASP A 177 -10.99 0.82 19.65
CA ASP A 177 -11.02 -0.01 20.86
C ASP A 177 -11.66 0.73 22.07
N THR A 178 -12.64 1.61 21.81
CA THR A 178 -13.74 1.95 22.75
C THR A 178 -15.07 1.47 22.23
#